data_AF-A0A9P5QWX8-F1
#
_entry.id   AF-A0A9P5QWX8-F1
#
_cell.length_a   1.000
_cell.length_b   1.000
_cell.length_c   1.000
_cell.angle_alpha   90.00
_cell.angle_beta   90.00
_cell.angle_gamma   90.00
#
_symmetry.space_group_name_H-M   'P 1'
#
loop_
_entity.id
_entity.type
_entity.pdbx_description
1 polymer ?
#
loop_
_entity_poly.entity_id
_entity_poly.type
_entity_poly.pdbx_seq_one_letter_code
_entity_poly.pdbx_strand_id
1 'polypeptide(L)'
;MASPFILSPNTDSELDNILLQHHHRQLVLVFTTAWCKNCKRLSNAIEKMAEDLAKIATFVHVDVDELLQSVKKYNVESTPTFALFRGHVLQTSITAAQLPKKPTHEESDDQLLAWISNTVKSFAQHWNASYSKITDHLAFSPTPTEYQISNGLVKVGFKSVIGMESKQNPGEHLAAKEEGELWKSAGIEFVSYPIKSADEISLNDFEEILQMIETLPGPILLHSDIGQVAAIMVFVMIAKQNSRKGSEVPVWARELGFDFDGLGRVTQTITAWVDK
;
A
#
# COMPACT_ATOMS: atom_id res chain seq x y z
N MET A 1 -22.85 -10.39 18.10
CA MET A 1 -21.44 -10.25 18.50
C MET A 1 -20.71 -9.56 17.37
N ALA A 2 -19.76 -8.68 17.67
CA ALA A 2 -18.95 -8.05 16.63
C ALA A 2 -18.11 -9.12 15.90
N SER A 3 -17.96 -8.97 14.59
CA SER A 3 -17.10 -9.82 13.78
C SER A 3 -15.65 -9.75 14.25
N PRO A 4 -14.92 -10.88 14.37
CA PRO A 4 -13.47 -10.82 14.56
C PRO A 4 -12.71 -10.47 13.27
N PHE A 5 -13.37 -10.46 12.10
CA PHE A 5 -12.76 -10.25 10.78
C PHE A 5 -13.00 -8.85 10.21
N ILE A 6 -13.87 -8.05 10.84
CA ILE A 6 -14.22 -6.70 10.40
C ILE A 6 -13.98 -5.71 11.53
N LEU A 7 -13.18 -4.69 11.25
CA LEU A 7 -12.94 -3.57 12.16
C LEU A 7 -14.05 -2.55 12.05
N SER A 8 -14.43 -1.91 13.16
CA SER A 8 -15.50 -0.89 13.20
C SER A 8 -15.03 0.33 14.00
N PRO A 9 -14.41 1.34 13.36
CA PRO A 9 -14.07 2.60 14.02
C PRO A 9 -15.34 3.38 14.38
N ASN A 10 -15.30 4.13 15.48
CA ASN A 10 -16.39 5.01 15.94
C ASN A 10 -16.10 6.50 15.62
N THR A 11 -14.91 6.81 15.12
CA THR A 11 -14.51 8.18 14.73
C THR A 11 -13.69 8.17 13.45
N ASP A 12 -13.67 9.31 12.74
CA ASP A 12 -12.81 9.49 11.55
C ASP A 12 -11.31 9.31 11.89
N SER A 13 -10.86 9.78 13.07
CA SER A 13 -9.47 9.59 13.52
C SER A 13 -9.12 8.12 13.77
N GLU A 14 -10.06 7.33 14.31
CA GLU A 14 -9.86 5.88 14.46
C GLU A 14 -9.80 5.20 13.10
N LEU A 15 -10.63 5.61 12.14
CA LEU A 15 -10.55 5.09 10.78
C LEU A 15 -9.21 5.42 10.13
N ASP A 16 -8.75 6.67 10.20
CA ASP A 16 -7.44 7.06 9.65
C ASP A 16 -6.30 6.26 10.30
N ASN A 17 -6.36 6.01 11.62
CA ASN A 17 -5.40 5.14 12.31
C ASN A 17 -5.45 3.69 11.83
N ILE A 18 -6.64 3.13 11.59
CA ILE A 18 -6.78 1.78 11.03
C ILE A 18 -6.16 1.73 9.63
N LEU A 19 -6.42 2.73 8.78
CA LEU A 19 -5.81 2.80 7.45
C LEU A 19 -4.28 2.87 7.55
N LEU A 20 -3.73 3.63 8.52
CA LEU A 20 -2.30 3.72 8.80
C LEU A 20 -1.71 2.42 9.35
N GLN A 21 -2.37 1.73 10.26
CA GLN A 21 -1.83 0.49 10.84
C GLN A 21 -1.89 -0.68 9.84
N HIS A 22 -2.90 -0.71 8.97
CA HIS A 22 -3.15 -1.81 8.05
C HIS A 22 -2.75 -1.51 6.60
N HIS A 23 -2.01 -0.43 6.34
CA HIS A 23 -1.57 -0.02 5.00
C HIS A 23 -0.74 -1.09 4.24
N HIS A 24 -0.15 -2.05 4.96
CA HIS A 24 0.61 -3.17 4.39
C HIS A 24 -0.29 -4.25 3.73
N ARG A 25 -1.62 -4.15 3.91
CA ARG A 25 -2.63 -5.07 3.37
C ARG A 25 -3.56 -4.32 2.42
N GLN A 26 -4.36 -5.07 1.68
CA GLN A 26 -5.52 -4.46 1.05
C GLN A 26 -6.56 -4.11 2.10
N LEU A 27 -7.18 -2.96 1.94
CA LEU A 27 -8.20 -2.46 2.85
C LEU A 27 -9.52 -2.39 2.09
N VAL A 28 -10.56 -3.00 2.63
CA VAL A 28 -11.91 -2.97 2.06
C VAL A 28 -12.82 -2.26 3.05
N LEU A 29 -13.13 -1.00 2.76
CA LEU A 29 -14.07 -0.21 3.55
C LEU A 29 -15.48 -0.48 3.03
N VAL A 30 -16.38 -0.80 3.94
CA VAL A 30 -17.79 -1.10 3.68
C VAL A 30 -18.62 -0.01 4.35
N PHE A 31 -19.06 0.97 3.56
CA PHE A 31 -19.91 2.06 4.03
C PHE A 31 -21.36 1.61 4.11
N THR A 32 -21.97 1.65 5.30
CA THR A 32 -23.36 1.24 5.50
C THR A 32 -24.14 2.19 6.40
N THR A 33 -25.46 1.99 6.48
CA THR A 33 -26.33 2.59 7.51
C THR A 33 -27.12 1.50 8.23
N ALA A 34 -27.51 1.76 9.48
CA ALA A 34 -28.33 0.83 10.27
C ALA A 34 -29.72 0.54 9.66
N TRP A 35 -30.22 1.42 8.80
CA TRP A 35 -31.55 1.36 8.18
C TRP A 35 -31.53 0.89 6.71
N CYS A 36 -30.35 0.57 6.16
CA CYS A 36 -30.19 0.08 4.80
C CYS A 36 -30.60 -1.41 4.66
N LYS A 37 -31.73 -1.67 3.99
CA LYS A 37 -32.24 -3.04 3.73
C LYS A 37 -31.24 -3.90 2.95
N ASN A 38 -30.57 -3.33 1.95
CA ASN A 38 -29.58 -4.05 1.14
C ASN A 38 -28.34 -4.42 1.96
N CYS A 39 -27.89 -3.53 2.84
CA CYS A 39 -26.76 -3.76 3.73
C CYS A 39 -27.03 -4.93 4.69
N LYS A 40 -28.24 -4.97 5.27
CA LYS A 40 -28.69 -6.10 6.13
C LYS A 40 -28.70 -7.43 5.38
N ARG A 41 -29.16 -7.43 4.14
CA ARG A 41 -29.19 -8.63 3.28
C ARG A 41 -27.78 -9.15 2.98
N LEU A 42 -26.85 -8.24 2.69
CA LEU A 42 -25.46 -8.57 2.37
C LEU A 42 -24.59 -8.89 3.59
N SER A 43 -25.01 -8.52 4.81
CA SER A 43 -24.18 -8.59 6.02
C SER A 43 -23.53 -9.96 6.24
N ASN A 44 -24.28 -11.06 6.15
CA ASN A 44 -23.72 -12.42 6.32
C ASN A 44 -22.73 -12.79 5.22
N ALA A 45 -22.94 -12.30 3.99
CA ALA A 45 -22.05 -12.59 2.88
C ALA A 45 -20.76 -11.76 2.93
N ILE A 46 -20.85 -10.51 3.40
CA ILE A 46 -19.70 -9.64 3.68
C ILE A 46 -18.85 -10.24 4.79
N GLU A 47 -19.47 -10.72 5.86
CA GLU A 47 -18.80 -11.41 6.96
C GLU A 47 -17.99 -12.61 6.47
N LYS A 48 -18.65 -13.49 5.70
CA LYS A 48 -17.98 -14.66 5.12
C LYS A 48 -16.86 -14.28 4.17
N MET A 49 -17.05 -13.24 3.37
CA MET A 49 -16.01 -12.74 2.47
C MET A 49 -14.82 -12.16 3.24
N ALA A 50 -15.05 -11.47 4.37
CA ALA A 50 -14.00 -10.96 5.24
C ALA A 50 -13.18 -12.11 5.85
N GLU A 51 -13.85 -13.18 6.29
CA GLU A 51 -13.20 -14.41 6.76
C GLU A 51 -12.37 -15.09 5.65
N ASP A 52 -12.96 -15.32 4.48
CA ASP A 52 -12.30 -15.99 3.34
C ASP A 52 -11.06 -15.21 2.85
N LEU A 53 -11.09 -13.88 2.98
CA LEU A 53 -10.02 -12.97 2.54
C LEU A 53 -9.11 -12.51 3.69
N ALA A 54 -9.31 -13.00 4.91
CA ALA A 54 -8.58 -12.57 6.12
C ALA A 54 -7.06 -12.78 6.06
N LYS A 55 -6.54 -13.49 5.06
CA LYS A 55 -5.09 -13.63 4.82
C LYS A 55 -4.49 -12.51 3.96
N ILE A 56 -5.30 -11.83 3.15
CA ILE A 56 -4.82 -10.88 2.13
C ILE A 56 -5.48 -9.50 2.20
N ALA A 57 -6.59 -9.37 2.92
CA ALA A 57 -7.30 -8.11 3.09
C ALA A 57 -7.71 -7.89 4.55
N THR A 58 -7.94 -6.62 4.89
CA THR A 58 -8.56 -6.16 6.14
C THR A 58 -9.87 -5.49 5.78
N PHE A 59 -10.96 -5.92 6.40
CA PHE A 59 -12.27 -5.32 6.20
C PHE A 59 -12.56 -4.31 7.30
N VAL A 60 -13.13 -3.17 6.91
CA VAL A 60 -13.51 -2.10 7.84
C VAL A 60 -14.95 -1.70 7.55
N HIS A 61 -15.83 -1.86 8.54
CA HIS A 61 -17.18 -1.35 8.48
C HIS A 61 -17.19 0.13 8.85
N VAL A 62 -17.76 0.96 7.98
CA VAL A 62 -17.87 2.40 8.19
C VAL A 62 -19.33 2.79 8.27
N ASP A 63 -19.77 3.25 9.45
CA ASP A 63 -21.11 3.81 9.59
C ASP A 63 -21.12 5.24 9.03
N VAL A 64 -21.91 5.47 7.98
CA VAL A 64 -21.99 6.77 7.32
C VAL A 64 -22.69 7.83 8.17
N ASP A 65 -23.53 7.41 9.14
CA ASP A 65 -24.21 8.34 10.05
C ASP A 65 -23.23 8.84 11.14
N GLU A 66 -22.16 8.09 11.43
CA GLU A 66 -21.14 8.45 12.42
C GLU A 66 -19.89 9.11 11.81
N LEU A 67 -19.40 8.61 10.66
CA LEU A 67 -18.13 9.03 10.04
C LEU A 67 -18.35 9.97 8.84
N LEU A 68 -18.98 11.12 9.10
CA LEU A 68 -19.39 12.09 8.07
C LEU A 68 -18.23 12.70 7.28
N GLN A 69 -17.03 12.84 7.86
CA GLN A 69 -15.89 13.37 7.11
C GLN A 69 -15.41 12.35 6.08
N SER A 70 -15.33 11.09 6.46
CA SER A 70 -14.97 9.99 5.56
C SER A 70 -15.97 9.81 4.42
N VAL A 71 -17.27 9.93 4.67
CA VAL A 71 -18.31 9.93 3.64
C VAL A 71 -18.02 10.98 2.56
N LYS A 72 -17.69 12.20 2.98
CA LYS A 72 -17.32 13.30 2.06
C LYS A 72 -16.00 13.02 1.35
N LYS A 73 -14.97 12.61 2.11
CA LYS A 73 -13.61 12.32 1.62
C LYS A 73 -13.61 11.29 0.49
N TYR A 74 -14.46 10.28 0.59
CA TYR A 74 -14.53 9.18 -0.37
C TYR A 74 -15.73 9.25 -1.33
N ASN A 75 -16.42 10.39 -1.38
CA ASN A 75 -17.59 10.66 -2.23
C ASN A 75 -18.64 9.54 -2.19
N VAL A 76 -19.03 9.13 -0.98
CA VAL A 76 -20.02 8.06 -0.76
C VAL A 76 -21.43 8.62 -0.93
N GLU A 77 -22.09 8.25 -2.03
CA GLU A 77 -23.42 8.76 -2.40
C GLU A 77 -24.57 7.79 -2.07
N SER A 78 -24.27 6.50 -1.85
CA SER A 78 -25.28 5.48 -1.53
C SER A 78 -24.70 4.34 -0.70
N THR A 79 -25.56 3.53 -0.06
CA THR A 79 -25.15 2.37 0.72
C THR A 79 -25.79 1.06 0.23
N PRO A 80 -25.07 -0.07 0.29
CA PRO A 80 -23.67 -0.17 0.67
C PRO A 80 -22.74 0.34 -0.45
N THR A 81 -21.67 1.02 -0.06
CA THR A 81 -20.53 1.33 -0.94
C THR A 81 -19.31 0.58 -0.45
N PHE A 82 -18.60 -0.07 -1.36
CA PHE A 82 -17.33 -0.74 -1.08
C PHE A 82 -16.21 0.10 -1.66
N ALA A 83 -15.27 0.52 -0.83
CA ALA A 83 -14.08 1.24 -1.25
C ALA A 83 -12.86 0.37 -1.00
N LEU A 84 -12.13 0.04 -2.07
CA LEU A 84 -10.98 -0.82 -2.04
C LEU A 84 -9.73 0.05 -2.07
N PHE A 85 -8.88 -0.13 -1.08
CA PHE A 85 -7.65 0.61 -0.88
C PHE A 85 -6.44 -0.30 -1.01
N ARG A 86 -5.35 0.29 -1.51
CA ARG A 86 -4.01 -0.27 -1.47
C ARG A 86 -3.15 0.72 -0.70
N GLY A 87 -2.68 0.31 0.48
CA GLY A 87 -2.12 1.27 1.44
C GLY A 87 -3.13 2.37 1.75
N HIS A 88 -2.74 3.61 1.48
CA HIS A 88 -3.57 4.80 1.71
C HIS A 88 -4.38 5.23 0.49
N VAL A 89 -4.19 4.59 -0.66
CA VAL A 89 -4.76 5.04 -1.92
C VAL A 89 -6.01 4.26 -2.26
N LEU A 90 -7.12 4.99 -2.40
CA LEU A 90 -8.35 4.46 -2.95
C LEU A 90 -8.11 4.00 -4.39
N GLN A 91 -8.20 2.70 -4.62
CA GLN A 91 -8.04 2.11 -5.96
C GLN A 91 -9.33 2.24 -6.75
N THR A 92 -10.45 1.91 -6.10
CA THR A 92 -11.75 1.87 -6.73
C THR A 92 -12.83 1.88 -5.66
N SER A 93 -14.01 2.38 -6.01
CA SER A 93 -15.22 2.22 -5.21
C SER A 93 -16.33 1.63 -6.08
N ILE A 94 -17.18 0.81 -5.46
CA ILE A 94 -18.27 0.15 -6.16
C ILE A 94 -19.55 0.07 -5.32
N THR A 95 -20.67 0.17 -6.00
CA THR A 95 -22.02 -0.15 -5.51
C THR A 95 -22.70 -1.09 -6.50
N ALA A 96 -23.77 -1.77 -6.08
CA ALA A 96 -24.56 -2.63 -6.96
C ALA A 96 -25.10 -1.87 -8.20
N ALA A 97 -25.33 -0.56 -8.10
CA ALA A 97 -25.89 0.24 -9.19
C ALA A 97 -24.91 0.45 -10.37
N GLN A 98 -23.60 0.25 -10.14
CA GLN A 98 -22.56 0.42 -11.16
C GLN A 98 -22.28 -0.86 -11.94
N LEU A 99 -22.89 -2.00 -11.57
CA LEU A 99 -22.74 -3.28 -12.26
C LEU A 99 -23.89 -3.55 -13.25
N PRO A 100 -23.67 -4.40 -14.27
CA PRO A 100 -24.73 -4.81 -15.18
C PRO A 100 -25.95 -5.36 -14.43
N LYS A 101 -27.13 -4.81 -14.69
CA LYS A 101 -28.35 -5.25 -14.00
C LYS A 101 -28.59 -6.74 -14.20
N LYS A 102 -28.90 -7.45 -13.10
CA LYS A 102 -29.34 -8.84 -13.13
C LYS A 102 -30.86 -8.94 -12.95
N PRO A 103 -31.47 -10.05 -13.40
CA PRO A 103 -32.92 -10.28 -13.25
C PRO A 103 -33.38 -10.25 -11.79
N THR A 104 -32.55 -10.76 -10.87
CA THR A 104 -32.88 -10.82 -9.44
C THR A 104 -31.88 -10.04 -8.58
N HIS A 105 -32.34 -9.65 -7.38
CA HIS A 105 -31.50 -9.01 -6.38
C HIS A 105 -30.40 -9.95 -5.84
N GLU A 106 -30.63 -11.26 -5.83
CA GLU A 106 -29.67 -12.27 -5.39
C GLU A 106 -28.51 -12.37 -6.38
N GLU A 107 -28.81 -12.49 -7.68
CA GLU A 107 -27.78 -12.50 -8.73
C GLU A 107 -26.97 -11.19 -8.78
N SER A 108 -27.61 -10.06 -8.45
CA SER A 108 -26.95 -8.74 -8.39
C SER A 108 -25.96 -8.68 -7.22
N ASP A 109 -26.34 -9.23 -6.07
CA ASP A 109 -25.49 -9.31 -4.88
C ASP A 109 -24.33 -10.27 -5.11
N ASP A 110 -24.58 -11.44 -5.68
CA ASP A 110 -23.54 -12.41 -6.02
C ASP A 110 -22.53 -11.82 -7.00
N GLN A 111 -23.00 -11.07 -7.99
CA GLN A 111 -22.12 -10.37 -8.93
C GLN A 111 -21.26 -9.33 -8.23
N LEU A 112 -21.82 -8.55 -7.31
CA LEU A 112 -21.09 -7.54 -6.54
C LEU A 112 -20.02 -8.20 -5.66
N LEU A 113 -20.39 -9.22 -4.89
CA LEU A 113 -19.49 -9.95 -4.00
C LEU A 113 -18.38 -10.66 -4.78
N ALA A 114 -18.71 -11.29 -5.91
CA ALA A 114 -17.72 -11.92 -6.78
C ALA A 114 -16.77 -10.89 -7.38
N TRP A 115 -17.29 -9.72 -7.80
CA TRP A 115 -16.45 -8.62 -8.29
C TRP A 115 -15.47 -8.17 -7.21
N ILE A 116 -15.95 -7.90 -5.98
CA ILE A 116 -15.10 -7.48 -4.86
C ILE A 116 -14.04 -8.55 -4.56
N SER A 117 -14.43 -9.81 -4.42
CA SER A 117 -13.51 -10.91 -4.12
C SER A 117 -12.44 -11.06 -5.20
N ASN A 118 -12.83 -10.98 -6.48
CA ASN A 118 -11.90 -11.10 -7.60
C ASN A 118 -10.96 -9.90 -7.71
N THR A 119 -11.46 -8.68 -7.49
CA THR A 119 -10.65 -7.46 -7.46
C THR A 119 -9.64 -7.50 -6.32
N VAL A 120 -10.06 -7.94 -5.12
CA VAL A 120 -9.14 -8.10 -3.99
C VAL A 120 -8.06 -9.15 -4.30
N LYS A 121 -8.45 -10.30 -4.85
CA LYS A 121 -7.52 -11.36 -5.24
C LYS A 121 -6.57 -10.93 -6.36
N SER A 122 -7.02 -10.17 -7.35
CA SER A 122 -6.18 -9.73 -8.47
C SER A 122 -5.10 -8.74 -8.02
N PHE A 123 -5.44 -7.84 -7.10
CA PHE A 123 -4.47 -6.95 -6.48
C PHE A 123 -3.47 -7.71 -5.60
N ALA A 124 -3.89 -8.80 -4.95
CA ALA A 124 -3.00 -9.60 -4.08
C ALA A 124 -1.97 -10.41 -4.89
N GLN A 125 -2.25 -10.72 -6.16
CA GLN A 125 -1.30 -11.43 -7.03
C GLN A 125 -0.11 -10.56 -7.46
N HIS A 126 -0.27 -9.23 -7.45
CA HIS A 126 0.77 -8.27 -7.84
C HIS A 126 1.39 -7.55 -6.63
N TRP A 127 0.82 -7.75 -5.44
CA TRP A 127 1.30 -7.23 -4.17
C TRP A 127 1.83 -8.38 -3.33
N ASN A 128 3.15 -8.54 -3.27
CA ASN A 128 3.69 -9.32 -2.18
C ASN A 128 3.55 -8.44 -0.93
N ALA A 129 2.86 -8.89 0.12
CA ALA A 129 2.68 -8.12 1.35
C ALA A 129 4.00 -7.68 2.02
N SER A 130 5.14 -8.19 1.51
CA SER A 130 6.48 -7.78 1.89
C SER A 130 7.17 -6.80 0.93
N TYR A 131 6.71 -6.57 -0.33
CA TYR A 131 7.30 -5.59 -1.26
C TYR A 131 6.44 -5.31 -2.53
N SER A 132 6.67 -4.15 -3.14
CA SER A 132 6.15 -3.73 -4.45
C SER A 132 7.22 -3.76 -5.52
N LYS A 133 7.03 -4.57 -6.55
CA LYS A 133 7.88 -4.57 -7.75
C LYS A 133 7.38 -3.52 -8.74
N ILE A 134 8.23 -2.60 -9.15
CA ILE A 134 7.87 -1.56 -10.14
C ILE A 134 8.46 -1.88 -11.52
N THR A 135 9.68 -2.41 -11.57
CA THR A 135 10.30 -2.94 -12.80
C THR A 135 10.93 -4.30 -12.53
N ASP A 136 11.46 -4.96 -13.56
CA ASP A 136 12.27 -6.18 -13.39
C ASP A 136 13.55 -5.97 -12.58
N HIS A 137 13.99 -4.72 -12.45
CA HIS A 137 15.22 -4.37 -11.74
C HIS A 137 14.97 -3.72 -10.38
N LEU A 138 13.91 -2.93 -10.20
CA LEU A 138 13.67 -2.14 -8.99
C LEU A 138 12.34 -2.48 -8.32
N ALA A 139 12.42 -2.67 -7.01
CA ALA A 139 11.30 -2.87 -6.11
C ALA A 139 11.49 -2.05 -4.82
N PHE A 140 10.41 -1.83 -4.08
CA PHE A 140 10.49 -1.26 -2.73
C PHE A 140 9.58 -1.93 -1.72
N SER A 141 9.85 -1.76 -0.42
CA SER A 141 8.99 -2.22 0.66
C SER A 141 9.00 -1.31 1.89
N PRO A 142 8.04 -1.49 2.82
CA PRO A 142 8.25 -1.18 4.23
C PRO A 142 9.47 -1.92 4.78
N THR A 143 9.97 -1.49 5.94
CA THR A 143 11.06 -2.20 6.61
C THR A 143 10.60 -3.61 6.95
N PRO A 144 11.27 -4.65 6.44
CA PRO A 144 10.82 -6.01 6.67
C PRO A 144 11.18 -6.46 8.09
N THR A 145 10.38 -7.37 8.64
CA THR A 145 10.73 -8.08 9.88
C THR A 145 11.71 -9.22 9.58
N GLU A 146 12.43 -9.70 10.60
CA GLU A 146 13.30 -10.88 10.48
C GLU A 146 12.56 -12.05 9.82
N TYR A 147 11.32 -12.31 10.26
CA TYR A 147 10.49 -13.38 9.71
C TYR A 147 10.24 -13.21 8.21
N GLN A 148 9.92 -11.99 7.75
CA GLN A 148 9.66 -11.70 6.33
C GLN A 148 10.92 -11.86 5.48
N ILE A 149 12.08 -11.43 6.00
CA ILE A 149 13.37 -11.64 5.35
C ILE A 149 13.61 -13.15 5.18
N SER A 150 13.68 -13.89 6.28
CA SER A 150 14.07 -15.31 6.28
C SER A 150 13.10 -16.23 5.54
N ASN A 151 11.79 -15.95 5.60
CA ASN A 151 10.78 -16.87 5.08
C ASN A 151 10.26 -16.51 3.69
N GLY A 152 10.41 -15.25 3.27
CA GLY A 152 9.86 -14.73 2.02
C GLY A 152 10.89 -14.07 1.13
N LEU A 153 11.42 -12.93 1.55
CA LEU A 153 12.16 -12.02 0.66
C LEU A 153 13.46 -12.62 0.12
N VAL A 154 14.18 -13.40 0.92
CA VAL A 154 15.42 -14.07 0.46
C VAL A 154 15.17 -15.06 -0.69
N LYS A 155 13.93 -15.53 -0.87
CA LYS A 155 13.54 -16.47 -1.92
C LYS A 155 13.04 -15.78 -3.19
N VAL A 156 12.86 -14.46 -3.16
CA VAL A 156 12.33 -13.69 -4.30
C VAL A 156 13.34 -13.61 -5.45
N GLY A 157 14.63 -13.60 -5.13
CA GLY A 157 15.72 -13.50 -6.11
C GLY A 157 16.35 -12.12 -6.24
N PHE A 158 16.09 -11.21 -5.29
CA PHE A 158 16.88 -9.98 -5.15
C PHE A 158 18.36 -10.32 -4.96
N LYS A 159 19.23 -9.50 -5.54
CA LYS A 159 20.70 -9.62 -5.41
C LYS A 159 21.29 -8.53 -4.54
N SER A 160 20.57 -7.44 -4.33
CA SER A 160 20.94 -6.38 -3.40
C SER A 160 19.73 -5.77 -2.72
N VAL A 161 19.96 -5.27 -1.51
CA VAL A 161 19.00 -4.54 -0.69
C VAL A 161 19.63 -3.23 -0.24
N ILE A 162 18.89 -2.13 -0.37
CA ILE A 162 19.25 -0.83 0.17
C ILE A 162 18.21 -0.46 1.23
N GLY A 163 18.62 -0.47 2.49
CA GLY A 163 17.77 -0.14 3.63
C GLY A 163 17.97 1.29 4.09
N MET A 164 16.88 2.04 4.22
CA MET A 164 16.92 3.43 4.71
C MET A 164 16.68 3.47 6.23
N GLU A 165 17.57 4.15 6.95
CA GLU A 165 17.52 4.22 8.42
C GLU A 165 16.26 4.93 8.92
N SER A 166 15.32 4.21 9.54
CA SER A 166 14.19 4.84 10.22
C SER A 166 14.48 5.21 11.68
N LYS A 167 13.74 6.17 12.22
CA LYS A 167 13.53 6.41 13.67
C LYS A 167 12.62 5.33 14.30
N GLN A 168 12.73 4.06 13.91
CA GLN A 168 11.80 3.02 14.35
C GLN A 168 11.99 2.64 15.83
N ASN A 169 10.88 2.22 16.44
CA ASN A 169 10.84 1.65 17.78
C ASN A 169 11.63 0.31 17.80
N PRO A 170 12.60 0.12 18.71
CA PRO A 170 13.50 -1.04 18.75
C PRO A 170 12.83 -2.41 19.06
N GLY A 171 11.51 -2.52 19.01
CA GLY A 171 10.76 -3.72 19.39
C GLY A 171 10.22 -4.58 18.24
N GLU A 172 10.14 -4.06 17.01
CA GLU A 172 9.46 -4.75 15.89
C GLU A 172 10.38 -5.03 14.68
N HIS A 173 11.48 -4.29 14.54
CA HIS A 173 12.43 -4.39 13.42
C HIS A 173 13.87 -4.57 13.91
N LEU A 174 14.69 -5.23 13.09
CA LEU A 174 16.11 -5.48 13.36
C LEU A 174 16.91 -4.17 13.29
N ALA A 175 18.00 -4.09 14.05
CA ALA A 175 18.98 -3.04 13.81
C ALA A 175 19.63 -3.24 12.44
N ALA A 176 20.02 -2.15 11.76
CA ALA A 176 20.61 -2.20 10.41
C ALA A 176 21.79 -3.18 10.28
N LYS A 177 22.56 -3.34 11.36
CA LYS A 177 23.65 -4.32 11.42
C LYS A 177 23.14 -5.77 11.36
N GLU A 178 22.15 -6.10 12.18
CA GLU A 178 21.56 -7.44 12.28
C GLU A 178 20.80 -7.79 11.01
N GLU A 179 20.04 -6.84 10.46
CA GLU A 179 19.41 -6.98 9.15
C GLU A 179 20.44 -7.25 8.05
N GLY A 180 21.52 -6.47 8.01
CA GLY A 180 22.58 -6.65 7.02
C GLY A 180 23.26 -8.01 7.13
N GLU A 181 23.46 -8.54 8.33
CA GLU A 181 23.98 -9.90 8.55
C GLU A 181 23.01 -10.96 8.00
N LEU A 182 21.70 -10.77 8.19
CA LEU A 182 20.68 -11.69 7.69
C LEU A 182 20.64 -11.75 6.16
N TRP A 183 20.62 -10.61 5.48
CA TRP A 183 20.67 -10.54 4.02
C TRP A 183 21.95 -11.15 3.45
N LYS A 184 23.10 -10.81 4.03
CA LYS A 184 24.40 -11.32 3.60
C LYS A 184 24.53 -12.83 3.82
N SER A 185 23.96 -13.37 4.89
CA SER A 185 23.92 -14.82 5.13
C SER A 185 23.14 -15.58 4.06
N ALA A 186 22.18 -14.92 3.39
CA ALA A 186 21.42 -15.44 2.26
C ALA A 186 22.09 -15.18 0.89
N GLY A 187 23.31 -14.60 0.86
CA GLY A 187 24.02 -14.25 -0.36
C GLY A 187 23.46 -13.04 -1.10
N ILE A 188 22.81 -12.13 -0.38
CA ILE A 188 22.23 -10.89 -0.90
C ILE A 188 23.02 -9.72 -0.32
N GLU A 189 23.50 -8.82 -1.18
CA GLU A 189 24.22 -7.63 -0.73
C GLU A 189 23.29 -6.69 0.04
N PHE A 190 23.80 -6.01 1.07
CA PHE A 190 23.03 -5.06 1.87
C PHE A 190 23.80 -3.78 2.11
N VAL A 191 23.14 -2.65 1.87
CA VAL A 191 23.63 -1.29 2.13
C VAL A 191 22.62 -0.55 3.01
N SER A 192 23.09 0.02 4.13
CA SER A 192 22.30 0.94 4.96
C SER A 192 22.54 2.38 4.49
N TYR A 193 21.46 3.14 4.27
CA TYR A 193 21.51 4.53 3.82
C TYR A 193 20.80 5.47 4.82
N PRO A 194 21.43 6.58 5.24
CA PRO A 194 20.97 7.34 6.41
C PRO A 194 19.88 8.39 6.08
N ILE A 195 18.75 7.98 5.49
CA ILE A 195 17.57 8.85 5.33
C ILE A 195 16.45 8.41 6.27
N LYS A 196 15.98 9.34 7.10
CA LYS A 196 14.96 9.05 8.13
C LYS A 196 13.55 9.37 7.71
N SER A 197 13.37 10.34 6.82
CA SER A 197 12.05 10.76 6.38
C SER A 197 12.13 11.49 5.04
N ALA A 198 10.98 11.60 4.38
CA ALA A 198 10.90 12.18 3.04
C ALA A 198 11.35 13.66 3.01
N ASP A 199 11.12 14.42 4.07
CA ASP A 199 11.51 15.84 4.18
C ASP A 199 13.03 16.07 4.31
N GLU A 200 13.80 15.03 4.64
CA GLU A 200 15.26 15.06 4.70
C GLU A 200 15.91 14.81 3.32
N ILE A 201 15.15 14.32 2.32
CA ILE A 201 15.68 13.99 0.98
C ILE A 201 16.25 15.25 0.30
N SER A 202 17.51 15.16 -0.09
CA SER A 202 18.26 16.16 -0.84
C SER A 202 18.56 15.68 -2.27
N LEU A 203 19.09 16.59 -3.10
CA LEU A 203 19.54 16.25 -4.46
C LEU A 203 20.72 15.26 -4.44
N ASN A 204 21.58 15.35 -3.43
CA ASN A 204 22.76 14.49 -3.31
C ASN A 204 22.35 13.04 -3.01
N ASP A 205 21.28 12.85 -2.23
CA ASP A 205 20.76 11.52 -1.94
C ASP A 205 20.31 10.79 -3.21
N PHE A 206 19.69 11.51 -4.15
CA PHE A 206 19.31 10.91 -5.43
C PHE A 206 20.53 10.51 -6.27
N GLU A 207 21.59 11.31 -6.31
CA GLU A 207 22.82 10.97 -7.03
C GLU A 207 23.50 9.73 -6.41
N GLU A 208 23.62 9.69 -5.08
CA GLU A 208 24.27 8.56 -4.39
C GLU A 208 23.47 7.26 -4.55
N ILE A 209 22.14 7.31 -4.41
CA ILE A 209 21.29 6.14 -4.62
C ILE A 209 21.30 5.69 -6.08
N LEU A 210 21.32 6.60 -7.05
CA LEU A 210 21.47 6.26 -8.46
C LEU A 210 22.79 5.50 -8.69
N GLN A 211 23.90 6.01 -8.15
CA GLN A 211 25.20 5.36 -8.26
C GLN A 211 25.20 3.97 -7.62
N MET A 212 24.54 3.79 -6.47
CA MET A 212 24.39 2.46 -5.85
C MET A 212 23.59 1.51 -6.74
N ILE A 213 22.46 1.95 -7.30
CA ILE A 213 21.63 1.14 -8.21
C ILE A 213 22.40 0.70 -9.45
N GLU A 214 23.26 1.57 -10.00
CA GLU A 214 24.07 1.27 -11.18
C GLU A 214 25.22 0.29 -10.91
N THR A 215 25.68 0.22 -9.66
CA THR A 215 26.87 -0.57 -9.29
C THR A 215 26.54 -1.90 -8.60
N LEU A 216 25.41 -1.96 -7.90
CA LEU A 216 24.96 -3.15 -7.19
C LEU A 216 24.36 -4.19 -8.15
N PRO A 217 24.53 -5.50 -7.87
CA PRO A 217 23.88 -6.53 -8.66
C PRO A 217 22.36 -6.48 -8.49
N GLY A 218 21.62 -6.47 -9.60
CA GLY A 218 20.16 -6.51 -9.60
C GLY A 218 19.57 -7.92 -9.68
N PRO A 219 18.26 -8.10 -9.38
CA PRO A 219 17.28 -7.07 -8.98
C PRO A 219 17.52 -6.50 -7.58
N ILE A 220 17.16 -5.23 -7.37
CA ILE A 220 17.41 -4.47 -6.14
C ILE A 220 16.10 -4.14 -5.42
N LEU A 221 16.07 -4.39 -4.10
CA LEU A 221 14.98 -3.97 -3.21
C LEU A 221 15.42 -2.75 -2.39
N LEU A 222 14.64 -1.67 -2.42
CA LEU A 222 14.79 -0.56 -1.50
C LEU A 222 13.78 -0.70 -0.35
N HIS A 223 14.14 -0.46 0.90
CA HIS A 223 13.15 -0.37 1.97
C HIS A 223 13.36 0.82 2.87
N SER A 224 12.29 1.24 3.52
CA SER A 224 12.25 2.34 4.50
C SER A 224 11.05 2.10 5.40
N ASP A 225 10.98 2.74 6.57
CA ASP A 225 9.95 2.54 7.61
C ASP A 225 8.60 1.98 7.12
N ILE A 226 7.74 2.88 6.62
CA ILE A 226 6.44 2.58 6.01
C ILE A 226 6.53 2.43 4.48
N GLY A 227 7.75 2.36 3.93
CA GLY A 227 8.00 2.25 2.50
C GLY A 227 7.92 3.55 1.71
N GLN A 228 7.58 4.69 2.33
CA GLN A 228 7.38 5.96 1.62
C GLN A 228 8.65 6.48 0.96
N VAL A 229 9.77 6.55 1.69
CA VAL A 229 11.05 7.06 1.16
C VAL A 229 11.56 6.13 0.07
N ALA A 230 11.51 4.82 0.31
CA ALA A 230 11.90 3.81 -0.67
C ALA A 230 11.05 3.88 -1.95
N ALA A 231 9.74 4.12 -1.83
CA ALA A 231 8.86 4.35 -2.96
C ALA A 231 9.31 5.56 -3.77
N ILE A 232 9.49 6.71 -3.12
CA ILE A 232 9.95 7.95 -3.77
C ILE A 232 11.25 7.70 -4.54
N MET A 233 12.23 7.05 -3.91
CA MET A 233 13.49 6.72 -4.57
C MET A 233 13.27 5.86 -5.81
N VAL A 234 12.55 4.75 -5.70
CA VAL A 234 12.29 3.87 -6.86
C VAL A 234 11.60 4.62 -8.00
N PHE A 235 10.54 5.39 -7.71
CA PHE A 235 9.82 6.17 -8.72
C PHE A 235 10.72 7.22 -9.39
N VAL A 236 11.53 7.94 -8.61
CA VAL A 236 12.44 8.97 -9.12
C VAL A 236 13.53 8.38 -10.01
N MET A 237 14.12 7.26 -9.61
CA MET A 237 15.17 6.58 -10.39
C MET A 237 14.62 6.08 -11.72
N ILE A 238 13.43 5.47 -11.72
CA ILE A 238 12.79 5.00 -12.95
C ILE A 238 12.40 6.16 -13.85
N ALA A 239 11.91 7.27 -13.27
CA ALA A 239 11.58 8.46 -14.03
C ALA A 239 12.82 9.02 -14.76
N LYS A 240 13.96 9.08 -14.05
CA LYS A 240 15.24 9.50 -14.61
C LYS A 240 15.68 8.60 -15.76
N GLN A 241 15.68 7.29 -15.54
CA GLN A 241 16.10 6.29 -16.52
C GLN A 241 15.21 6.31 -17.79
N ASN A 242 13.92 6.63 -17.63
CA ASN A 242 12.97 6.67 -18.74
C ASN A 242 12.76 8.07 -19.34
N SER A 243 13.59 9.06 -18.94
CA SER A 243 13.46 10.47 -19.39
C SER A 243 12.05 11.05 -19.19
N ARG A 244 11.35 10.61 -18.13
CA ARG A 244 10.06 11.18 -17.70
C ARG A 244 10.32 12.53 -17.04
N LYS A 245 9.41 13.50 -17.22
CA LYS A 245 9.51 14.78 -16.50
C LYS A 245 9.28 14.58 -15.01
N GLY A 246 10.06 15.25 -14.17
CA GLY A 246 9.95 15.18 -12.71
C GLY A 246 8.57 15.60 -12.21
N SER A 247 7.92 16.55 -12.89
CA SER A 247 6.55 16.99 -12.58
C SER A 247 5.48 15.92 -12.81
N GLU A 248 5.76 14.89 -13.61
CA GLU A 248 4.84 13.78 -13.88
C GLU A 248 4.98 12.63 -12.86
N VAL A 249 6.06 12.62 -12.08
CA VAL A 249 6.37 11.53 -11.14
C VAL A 249 5.28 11.35 -10.07
N PRO A 250 4.75 12.41 -9.41
CA PRO A 250 3.68 12.24 -8.44
C PRO A 250 2.39 11.67 -9.05
N VAL A 251 2.03 12.14 -10.25
CA VAL A 251 0.85 11.64 -10.97
C VAL A 251 1.03 10.16 -11.32
N TRP A 252 2.20 9.81 -11.85
CA TRP A 252 2.53 8.43 -12.20
C TRP A 252 2.56 7.49 -10.98
N ALA A 253 3.10 7.95 -9.84
CA ALA A 253 3.06 7.21 -8.59
C ALA A 253 1.61 6.95 -8.14
N ARG A 254 0.75 7.96 -8.26
CA ARG A 254 -0.67 7.86 -7.90
C ARG A 254 -1.42 6.85 -8.76
N GLU A 255 -1.13 6.80 -10.06
CA GLU A 255 -1.67 5.78 -10.98
C GLU A 255 -1.29 4.35 -10.56
N LEU A 256 -0.14 4.17 -9.91
CA LEU A 256 0.31 2.89 -9.37
C LEU A 256 -0.11 2.63 -7.92
N GLY A 257 -0.93 3.53 -7.35
CA GLY A 257 -1.47 3.40 -5.99
C GLY A 257 -0.55 3.94 -4.89
N PHE A 258 0.37 4.85 -5.22
CA PHE A 258 1.26 5.49 -4.26
C PHE A 258 1.05 6.99 -4.24
N ASP A 259 0.77 7.53 -3.05
CA ASP A 259 0.53 8.96 -2.89
C ASP A 259 1.75 9.66 -2.27
N PHE A 260 2.18 10.74 -2.93
CA PHE A 260 3.25 11.63 -2.45
C PHE A 260 2.69 12.97 -1.95
N ASP A 261 1.36 13.11 -1.87
CA ASP A 261 0.71 14.34 -1.41
C ASP A 261 1.12 14.69 0.03
N GLY A 262 1.28 15.99 0.30
CA GLY A 262 1.81 16.52 1.56
C GLY A 262 3.34 16.69 1.61
N LEU A 263 4.08 16.20 0.60
CA LEU A 263 5.54 16.28 0.52
C LEU A 263 6.05 17.46 -0.32
N GLY A 264 5.47 18.65 -0.13
CA GLY A 264 5.67 19.81 -1.04
C GLY A 264 7.13 20.15 -1.37
N ARG A 265 8.04 20.06 -0.38
CA ARG A 265 9.49 20.26 -0.59
C ARG A 265 10.09 19.15 -1.46
N VAL A 266 9.69 17.90 -1.25
CA VAL A 266 10.21 16.74 -1.98
C VAL A 266 9.81 16.79 -3.45
N THR A 267 8.57 17.17 -3.77
CA THR A 267 8.14 17.31 -5.18
C THR A 267 9.00 18.32 -5.96
N GLN A 268 9.42 19.40 -5.30
CA GLN A 268 10.36 20.37 -5.88
C GLN A 268 11.74 19.75 -6.07
N THR A 269 12.26 19.01 -5.08
CA THR A 269 13.54 18.29 -5.17
C THR A 269 13.52 17.24 -6.30
N ILE A 270 12.44 16.47 -6.43
CA ILE A 270 12.22 15.49 -7.50
C ILE A 270 12.29 16.17 -8.86
N THR A 271 11.54 17.25 -9.03
CA THR A 271 11.50 17.99 -10.30
C THR A 271 12.89 18.53 -10.65
N ALA A 272 13.55 19.17 -9.69
CA ALA A 272 14.87 19.74 -9.88
C ALA A 272 15.96 18.71 -10.24
N TRP A 273 15.85 17.47 -9.76
CA TRP A 273 16.83 16.42 -10.05
C TRP A 273 16.52 15.63 -11.32
N VAL A 274 15.26 15.23 -11.51
CA VAL A 274 14.85 14.43 -12.68
C VAL A 274 15.05 15.22 -13.97
N ASP A 275 14.70 16.50 -13.98
CA ASP A 275 14.73 17.37 -15.17
C ASP A 275 16.13 17.94 -15.49
N LYS A 276 17.14 17.65 -14.65
CA LYS A 276 18.55 18.06 -14.86
C LYS A 276 19.26 17.17 -15.87
#